data_AF-A0A9N9E5H6-F1
#
_entry.id   AF-A0A9N9E5H6-F1
#
_cell.length_a   1.000
_cell.length_b   1.000
_cell.length_c   1.000
_cell.angle_alpha   90.00
_cell.angle_beta   90.00
_cell.angle_gamma   90.00
#
_symmetry.space_group_name_H-M   'P 1'
#
loop_
_entity.id
_entity.type
_entity.pdbx_description
1 polymer ?
#
loop_
_entity_poly.entity_id
_entity_poly.type
_entity_poly.pdbx_seq_one_letter_code
_entity_poly.pdbx_strand_id
1 'polypeptide(L)'
;NVKMLQDIAKLYADQSSCVIVFVSKQSSWSCADPEPFVIGDLTNKEAFTYLHEKLGIEEEVTNQLIQLVGGQIRDLKAYGDKIKQGVTFEVVRKIALSAVSHNFHQARMMKGQRNHVIGKLIIQELMKNEKIHFDAFIEFVNNEQIADELLQANVFSYNPESGVVTFQSHATEVFVRERPEFSLS
;
A
#
# COMPACT_ATOMS: atom_id res chain seq x y z
N ASN A 1 -15.55 0.62 -2.72
CA ASN A 1 -16.01 -0.23 -3.85
C ASN A 1 -16.49 -1.57 -3.27
N VAL A 2 -17.77 -1.63 -2.89
CA VAL A 2 -18.36 -2.71 -2.06
C VAL A 2 -18.36 -4.07 -2.77
N LYS A 3 -18.43 -4.07 -4.10
CA LYS A 3 -18.49 -5.30 -4.91
C LYS A 3 -17.21 -6.14 -4.80
N MET A 4 -16.05 -5.49 -4.72
CA MET A 4 -14.77 -6.17 -4.54
C MET A 4 -14.68 -6.89 -3.19
N LEU A 5 -15.19 -6.25 -2.14
CA LEU A 5 -15.23 -6.83 -0.80
C LEU A 5 -16.20 -8.03 -0.75
N GLN A 6 -17.33 -7.95 -1.46
CA GLN A 6 -18.27 -9.06 -1.61
C GLN A 6 -17.67 -10.26 -2.35
N ASP A 7 -16.90 -10.04 -3.41
CA ASP A 7 -16.21 -11.12 -4.14
C ASP A 7 -15.16 -11.83 -3.26
N ILE A 8 -14.49 -11.08 -2.38
CA ILE A 8 -13.54 -11.62 -1.40
C ILE A 8 -14.29 -12.38 -0.28
N ALA A 9 -15.39 -11.84 0.24
CA ALA A 9 -16.20 -12.56 1.21
C ALA A 9 -16.71 -13.90 0.67
N LYS A 10 -17.08 -13.92 -0.61
CA LYS A 10 -17.46 -15.15 -1.31
C LYS A 10 -16.27 -16.12 -1.44
N LEU A 11 -15.06 -15.63 -1.69
CA LEU A 11 -13.83 -16.44 -1.76
C LEU A 11 -13.58 -17.22 -0.46
N TYR A 12 -13.69 -16.56 0.69
CA TYR A 12 -13.48 -17.19 2.00
C TYR A 12 -14.63 -18.11 2.42
N ALA A 13 -15.87 -17.77 2.05
CA ALA A 13 -17.03 -18.62 2.30
C ALA A 13 -16.99 -19.92 1.50
N ASP A 14 -16.61 -19.87 0.20
CA ASP A 14 -16.52 -21.04 -0.68
C ASP A 14 -15.41 -22.02 -0.24
N GLN A 15 -14.38 -21.52 0.44
CA GLN A 15 -13.29 -22.32 1.02
C GLN A 15 -13.63 -22.92 2.40
N SER A 16 -14.84 -22.68 2.93
CA SER A 16 -15.27 -23.06 4.29
C SER A 16 -14.32 -22.60 5.41
N SER A 17 -13.48 -21.58 5.15
CA SER A 17 -12.44 -21.14 6.06
C SER A 17 -12.90 -19.99 6.97
N CYS A 18 -13.82 -19.15 6.50
CA CYS A 18 -14.40 -18.04 7.25
C CYS A 18 -15.68 -17.51 6.60
N VAL A 19 -16.64 -17.00 7.39
CA VAL A 19 -17.82 -16.27 6.90
C VAL A 19 -17.58 -14.77 7.11
N ILE A 20 -17.47 -14.02 6.01
CA ILE A 20 -17.28 -12.56 6.05
C ILE A 20 -18.64 -11.88 5.80
N VAL A 21 -19.16 -11.18 6.82
CA VAL A 21 -20.43 -10.44 6.75
C VAL A 21 -20.15 -8.94 6.76
N PHE A 22 -20.59 -8.22 5.71
CA PHE A 22 -20.54 -6.75 5.70
C PHE A 22 -21.86 -6.18 6.23
N VAL A 23 -21.82 -5.49 7.37
CA VAL A 23 -22.97 -4.78 7.93
C VAL A 23 -22.79 -3.29 7.67
N SER A 24 -23.62 -2.69 6.82
CA SER A 24 -23.67 -1.23 6.68
C SER A 24 -24.70 -0.64 7.65
N LYS A 25 -24.26 -0.01 8.74
CA LYS A 25 -25.13 0.82 9.58
C LYS A 25 -24.97 2.29 9.20
N GLN A 26 -26.03 2.88 8.66
CA GLN A 26 -26.12 4.30 8.34
C GLN A 26 -26.55 5.08 9.60
N SER A 27 -25.76 5.07 10.69
CA SER A 27 -25.98 5.97 11.84
C SER A 27 -24.90 5.83 12.92
N SER A 28 -24.20 6.94 13.17
CA SER A 28 -23.34 7.23 14.34
C SER A 28 -22.08 6.37 14.55
N TRP A 29 -20.93 7.04 14.53
CA TRP A 29 -19.62 6.51 14.95
C TRP A 29 -19.63 5.95 16.38
N SER A 30 -20.62 6.32 17.21
CA SER A 30 -20.78 5.84 18.60
C SER A 30 -21.19 4.36 18.74
N CYS A 31 -21.39 3.64 17.63
CA CYS A 31 -21.74 2.22 17.62
C CYS A 31 -20.74 1.34 16.86
N ALA A 32 -19.61 1.88 16.42
CA ALA A 32 -18.51 1.08 15.90
C ALA A 32 -17.79 0.42 17.09
N ASP A 33 -17.34 -0.82 16.93
CA ASP A 33 -16.35 -1.38 17.85
C ASP A 33 -15.16 -0.41 17.94
N PRO A 34 -14.66 -0.11 19.15
CA PRO A 34 -13.55 0.83 19.32
C PRO A 34 -12.25 0.29 18.71
N GLU A 35 -12.18 -1.03 18.47
CA GLU A 35 -11.05 -1.69 17.83
C GLU A 35 -11.22 -1.69 16.30
N PRO A 36 -10.35 -0.99 15.55
CA PRO A 36 -10.41 -1.00 14.10
C PRO A 36 -10.01 -2.38 13.56
N PHE A 37 -10.86 -2.98 12.73
CA PHE A 37 -10.51 -4.18 11.99
C PHE A 37 -9.59 -3.82 10.81
N VAL A 38 -8.32 -4.20 10.88
CA VAL A 38 -7.33 -3.95 9.82
C VAL A 38 -7.28 -5.14 8.86
N ILE A 39 -7.60 -4.91 7.58
CA ILE A 39 -7.39 -5.90 6.53
C ILE A 39 -5.90 -5.88 6.18
N GLY A 40 -5.19 -6.96 6.51
CA GLY A 40 -3.78 -7.15 6.16
C GLY A 40 -3.56 -7.46 4.67
N ASP A 41 -2.30 -7.37 4.27
CA ASP A 41 -1.85 -7.80 2.95
C ASP A 41 -1.86 -9.33 2.83
N LEU A 42 -2.11 -9.82 1.61
CA LEU A 42 -2.00 -11.24 1.30
C LEU A 42 -0.54 -11.72 1.42
N THR A 43 -0.36 -12.97 1.81
CA THR A 43 0.95 -13.63 1.70
C THR A 43 1.33 -13.82 0.23
N ASN A 44 2.64 -13.97 -0.05
CA ASN A 44 3.11 -14.24 -1.42
C ASN A 44 2.43 -15.46 -2.05
N LYS A 45 2.14 -16.49 -1.25
CA LYS A 45 1.44 -17.70 -1.72
C LYS A 45 -0.01 -17.39 -2.11
N GLU A 46 -0.73 -16.66 -1.28
CA GLU A 46 -2.12 -16.26 -1.58
C GLU A 46 -2.19 -15.32 -2.79
N ALA A 47 -1.27 -14.37 -2.89
CA ALA A 47 -1.16 -13.48 -4.04
C ALA A 47 -0.85 -14.25 -5.33
N PHE A 48 0.06 -15.24 -5.27
CA PHE A 48 0.38 -16.11 -6.39
C PHE A 48 -0.82 -16.94 -6.84
N THR A 49 -1.48 -17.63 -5.92
CA THR A 49 -2.71 -18.41 -6.21
C THR A 49 -3.78 -17.50 -6.82
N TYR A 50 -3.95 -16.28 -6.34
CA TYR A 50 -4.90 -15.34 -6.91
C TYR A 50 -4.57 -14.94 -8.36
N LEU A 51 -3.32 -14.53 -8.63
CA LEU A 51 -2.92 -14.05 -9.94
C LEU A 51 -2.76 -15.17 -10.97
N HIS A 52 -2.07 -16.24 -10.61
CA HIS A 52 -1.76 -17.34 -11.52
C HIS A 52 -2.96 -18.26 -11.72
N GLU A 53 -3.51 -18.82 -10.64
CA GLU A 53 -4.56 -19.84 -10.74
C GLU A 53 -5.93 -19.25 -11.11
N LYS A 54 -6.28 -18.04 -10.63
CA LYS A 54 -7.60 -17.43 -10.91
C LYS A 54 -7.61 -16.49 -12.10
N LEU A 55 -6.60 -15.62 -12.23
CA LEU A 55 -6.57 -14.69 -13.37
C LEU A 55 -5.94 -15.32 -14.62
N GLY A 56 -5.20 -16.42 -14.48
CA GLY A 56 -4.55 -17.11 -15.60
C GLY A 56 -3.34 -16.35 -16.12
N ILE A 57 -2.69 -15.55 -15.27
CA ILE A 57 -1.48 -14.79 -15.63
C ILE A 57 -0.29 -15.76 -15.59
N GLU A 58 0.61 -15.60 -16.55
CA GLU A 58 1.84 -16.41 -16.64
C GLU A 58 2.69 -16.28 -15.36
N GLU A 59 3.41 -17.35 -15.00
CA GLU A 59 4.09 -17.47 -13.71
C GLU A 59 5.16 -16.39 -13.52
N GLU A 60 5.97 -16.11 -14.54
CA GLU A 60 7.01 -15.09 -14.48
C GLU A 60 6.40 -13.72 -14.20
N VAL A 61 5.37 -13.35 -14.97
CA VAL A 61 4.64 -12.09 -14.81
C VAL A 61 3.93 -11.98 -13.46
N THR A 62 3.43 -13.11 -12.93
CA THR A 62 2.83 -13.17 -11.60
C THR A 62 3.84 -12.82 -10.52
N ASN A 63 5.02 -13.45 -10.56
CA ASN A 63 6.09 -13.19 -9.62
C ASN A 63 6.59 -11.74 -9.70
N GLN A 64 6.74 -11.20 -10.91
CA GLN A 64 7.09 -9.79 -11.14
C GLN A 64 6.06 -8.82 -10.54
N LEU A 65 4.76 -9.11 -10.70
CA LEU A 65 3.71 -8.27 -10.14
C LEU A 65 3.71 -8.31 -8.61
N ILE A 66 3.89 -9.48 -8.00
CA ILE A 66 3.99 -9.62 -6.53
C ILE A 66 5.21 -8.85 -6.01
N GLN A 67 6.35 -8.94 -6.68
CA GLN A 67 7.55 -8.15 -6.31
C GLN A 67 7.36 -6.65 -6.47
N LEU A 68 6.44 -6.20 -7.33
CA LEU A 68 6.16 -4.78 -7.52
C LEU A 68 5.20 -4.23 -6.45
N VAL A 69 4.11 -4.94 -6.15
CA VAL A 69 3.00 -4.40 -5.33
C VAL A 69 2.80 -5.11 -4.00
N GLY A 70 3.51 -6.20 -3.76
CA GLY A 70 3.37 -7.02 -2.56
C GLY A 70 2.02 -7.73 -2.50
N GLY A 71 1.49 -7.87 -1.29
CA GLY A 71 0.24 -8.58 -1.00
C GLY A 71 -1.03 -7.72 -1.08
N GLN A 72 -0.94 -6.45 -1.47
CA GLN A 72 -2.08 -5.54 -1.40
C GLN A 72 -3.15 -5.91 -2.44
N ILE A 73 -4.25 -6.51 -1.98
CA ILE A 73 -5.33 -7.05 -2.82
C ILE A 73 -5.88 -6.03 -3.84
N ARG A 74 -5.98 -4.76 -3.45
CA ARG A 74 -6.44 -3.67 -4.35
C ARG A 74 -5.54 -3.55 -5.57
N ASP A 75 -4.24 -3.54 -5.35
CA ASP A 75 -3.24 -3.32 -6.39
C ASP A 75 -3.07 -4.60 -7.22
N LEU A 76 -2.99 -5.77 -6.55
CA LEU A 76 -2.98 -7.08 -7.21
C LEU A 76 -4.17 -7.24 -8.18
N LYS A 77 -5.37 -6.89 -7.74
CA LYS A 77 -6.57 -6.93 -8.59
C LYS A 77 -6.47 -5.91 -9.72
N ALA A 78 -6.20 -4.64 -9.42
CA ALA A 78 -6.23 -3.56 -10.40
C ALA A 78 -5.21 -3.78 -11.53
N TYR A 79 -4.01 -4.24 -11.17
CA TYR A 79 -2.94 -4.49 -12.13
C TYR A 79 -3.04 -5.88 -12.77
N GLY A 80 -3.45 -6.90 -12.02
CA GLY A 80 -3.74 -8.23 -12.57
C GLY A 80 -4.84 -8.19 -13.64
N ASP A 81 -5.92 -7.43 -13.42
CA ASP A 81 -6.98 -7.23 -14.41
C ASP A 81 -6.45 -6.57 -15.70
N LYS A 82 -5.51 -5.62 -15.60
CA LYS A 82 -4.87 -4.99 -16.77
C LYS A 82 -4.02 -5.99 -17.55
N ILE A 83 -3.23 -6.81 -16.84
CA ILE A 83 -2.40 -7.84 -17.48
C ILE A 83 -3.28 -8.86 -18.20
N LYS A 84 -4.36 -9.30 -17.55
CA LYS A 84 -5.36 -10.18 -18.16
C LYS A 84 -6.03 -9.59 -19.42
N GLN A 85 -6.14 -8.27 -19.49
CA GLN A 85 -6.64 -7.55 -20.67
C GLN A 85 -5.58 -7.37 -21.78
N GLY A 86 -4.38 -7.95 -21.61
CA GLY A 86 -3.30 -7.91 -22.61
C GLY A 86 -2.31 -6.76 -22.41
N VAL A 87 -2.39 -6.00 -21.31
CA VAL A 87 -1.38 -4.98 -21.00
C VAL A 87 -0.11 -5.67 -20.50
N THR A 88 1.05 -5.27 -21.01
CA THR A 88 2.32 -5.86 -20.56
C THR A 88 2.66 -5.45 -19.13
N PHE A 89 3.44 -6.30 -18.45
CA PHE A 89 3.96 -5.99 -17.11
C PHE A 89 4.67 -4.63 -17.08
N GLU A 90 5.47 -4.29 -18.10
CA GLU A 90 6.23 -3.03 -18.09
C GLU A 90 5.35 -1.78 -18.15
N VAL A 91 4.24 -1.86 -18.88
CA VAL A 91 3.26 -0.77 -18.91
C VAL A 91 2.58 -0.66 -17.56
N VAL A 92 2.20 -1.79 -16.96
CA VAL A 92 1.61 -1.84 -15.61
C VAL A 92 2.57 -1.27 -14.55
N ARG A 93 3.85 -1.68 -14.59
CA ARG A 93 4.91 -1.19 -13.72
C ARG A 93 5.07 0.32 -13.83
N LYS A 94 5.09 0.86 -15.05
CA LYS A 94 5.15 2.30 -15.29
C LYS A 94 3.93 3.02 -14.69
N ILE A 95 2.72 2.45 -14.83
CA ILE A 95 1.50 3.02 -14.24
C ILE A 95 1.61 3.06 -12.71
N ALA A 96 1.99 1.94 -12.08
CA ALA A 96 2.13 1.85 -10.63
C ALA A 96 3.15 2.85 -10.08
N LEU A 97 4.35 2.89 -10.66
CA LEU A 97 5.39 3.82 -10.22
C LEU A 97 5.06 5.29 -10.54
N SER A 98 4.25 5.56 -11.57
CA SER A 98 3.76 6.92 -11.84
C SER A 98 2.75 7.38 -10.80
N ALA A 99 1.88 6.49 -10.32
CA ALA A 99 0.96 6.80 -9.23
C ALA A 99 1.73 7.10 -7.93
N VAL A 100 2.75 6.31 -7.60
CA VAL A 100 3.65 6.60 -6.47
C VAL A 100 4.36 7.94 -6.68
N SER A 101 4.89 8.21 -7.88
CA SER A 101 5.52 9.51 -8.19
C SER A 101 4.59 10.69 -7.95
N HIS A 102 3.31 10.53 -8.29
CA HIS A 102 2.29 11.56 -8.05
C HIS A 102 2.10 11.80 -6.55
N ASN A 103 2.00 10.73 -5.76
CA ASN A 103 1.90 10.81 -4.28
C ASN A 103 3.11 11.55 -3.68
N PHE A 104 4.33 11.27 -4.16
CA PHE A 104 5.53 12.01 -3.73
C PHE A 104 5.46 13.51 -4.06
N HIS A 105 4.95 13.87 -5.23
CA HIS A 105 4.74 15.28 -5.58
C HIS A 105 3.67 15.94 -4.72
N GLN A 106 2.57 15.23 -4.39
CA GLN A 106 1.54 15.71 -3.47
C GLN A 106 2.09 15.93 -2.06
N ALA A 107 2.93 15.01 -1.60
CA ALA A 107 3.67 15.11 -0.33
C ALA A 107 4.78 16.18 -0.36
N ARG A 108 5.07 16.74 -1.55
CA ARG A 108 6.17 17.69 -1.80
C ARG A 108 7.54 17.15 -1.40
N MET A 109 7.77 15.86 -1.64
CA MET A 109 8.98 15.13 -1.25
C MET A 109 9.99 14.93 -2.38
N MET A 110 9.67 15.34 -3.62
CA MET A 110 10.62 15.26 -4.73
C MET A 110 11.74 16.28 -4.56
N LYS A 111 12.91 16.01 -5.14
CA LYS A 111 14.08 16.90 -5.07
C LYS A 111 13.71 18.34 -5.43
N GLY A 112 14.07 19.29 -4.55
CA GLY A 112 13.76 20.72 -4.69
C GLY A 112 12.39 21.16 -4.15
N GLN A 113 11.54 20.22 -3.71
CA GLN A 113 10.28 20.54 -3.04
C GLN A 113 10.46 20.68 -1.52
N ARG A 114 9.54 21.39 -0.85
CA ARG A 114 9.69 21.84 0.55
C ARG A 114 9.86 20.70 1.57
N ASN A 115 9.28 19.54 1.33
CA ASN A 115 9.31 18.42 2.26
C ASN A 115 10.36 17.37 1.87
N HIS A 116 11.22 17.64 0.88
CA HIS A 116 12.22 16.68 0.41
C HIS A 116 13.19 16.24 1.49
N VAL A 117 13.74 17.19 2.26
CA VAL A 117 14.75 16.89 3.30
C VAL A 117 14.14 16.03 4.41
N ILE A 118 13.00 16.44 4.94
CA ILE A 118 12.32 15.69 6.00
C ILE A 118 11.79 14.34 5.51
N GLY A 119 11.21 14.32 4.31
CA GLY A 119 10.73 13.10 3.68
C GLY A 119 11.86 12.09 3.45
N LYS A 120 13.04 12.56 3.04
CA LYS A 120 14.24 11.73 2.89
C LYS A 120 14.67 11.10 4.23
N LEU A 121 14.66 11.86 5.33
CA LEU A 121 15.00 11.33 6.66
C LEU A 121 14.06 10.20 7.07
N ILE A 122 12.75 10.41 6.93
CA ILE A 122 11.73 9.39 7.26
C ILE A 122 11.91 8.15 6.40
N ILE A 123 12.12 8.34 5.10
CA ILE A 123 12.38 7.25 4.16
C ILE A 123 13.61 6.44 4.56
N GLN A 124 14.71 7.11 4.92
CA GLN A 124 15.94 6.43 5.32
C GLN A 124 15.74 5.59 6.59
N GLU A 125 14.97 6.11 7.55
CA GLU A 125 14.67 5.37 8.77
C GLU A 125 13.74 4.18 8.50
N LEU A 126 12.73 4.33 7.62
CA LEU A 126 11.89 3.22 7.16
C LEU A 126 12.68 2.17 6.38
N MET A 127 13.62 2.57 5.53
CA MET A 127 14.48 1.63 4.80
C MET A 127 15.40 0.84 5.74
N LYS A 128 15.72 1.37 6.92
CA LYS A 128 16.59 0.72 7.91
C LYS A 128 15.81 -0.19 8.86
N ASN A 129 14.63 0.24 9.32
CA ASN A 129 13.89 -0.43 10.39
C ASN A 129 12.54 -1.03 9.94
N GLU A 130 12.15 -0.85 8.67
CA GLU A 130 10.86 -1.21 8.06
C GLU A 130 9.65 -0.43 8.62
N LYS A 131 9.72 0.06 9.85
CA LYS A 131 8.68 0.79 10.57
C LYS A 131 9.26 1.85 11.50
N ILE A 132 8.48 2.88 11.78
CA ILE A 132 8.80 3.94 12.73
C ILE A 132 7.63 4.09 13.70
N HIS A 133 7.88 4.25 15.00
CA HIS A 133 6.81 4.58 15.95
C HIS A 133 6.23 5.96 15.64
N PHE A 134 4.92 6.13 15.78
CA PHE A 134 4.25 7.39 15.44
C PHE A 134 4.85 8.60 16.18
N ASP A 135 5.20 8.45 17.47
CA ASP A 135 5.83 9.52 18.24
C ASP A 135 7.17 9.96 17.62
N ALA A 136 8.01 9.00 17.22
CA ALA A 136 9.28 9.29 16.54
C ALA A 136 9.06 9.94 15.16
N PHE A 137 8.00 9.55 14.44
CA PHE A 137 7.61 10.22 13.20
C PHE A 137 7.22 11.69 13.45
N ILE A 138 6.42 11.97 14.48
CA ILE A 138 6.05 13.33 14.87
C ILE A 138 7.27 14.14 15.29
N GLU A 139 8.20 13.55 16.05
CA GLU A 139 9.46 14.19 16.43
C GLU A 139 10.34 14.51 15.22
N PHE A 140 10.44 13.61 14.23
CA PHE A 140 11.18 13.89 13.00
C PHE A 140 10.60 15.08 12.26
N VAL A 141 9.27 15.08 12.06
CA VAL A 141 8.60 16.12 11.26
C VAL A 141 8.58 17.46 12.01
N ASN A 142 8.40 17.43 13.33
CA ASN A 142 8.34 18.58 14.22
C ASN A 142 7.40 19.70 13.71
N ASN A 143 6.33 19.31 13.03
CA ASN A 143 5.33 20.20 12.44
C ASN A 143 4.07 19.41 12.12
N GLU A 144 2.99 19.62 12.87
CA GLU A 144 1.73 18.89 12.72
C GLU A 144 1.13 19.01 11.31
N GLN A 145 1.17 20.19 10.70
CA GLN A 145 0.63 20.40 9.35
C GLN A 145 1.40 19.62 8.29
N ILE A 146 2.72 19.53 8.41
CA ILE A 146 3.54 18.72 7.50
C ILE A 146 3.29 17.23 7.76
N ALA A 147 3.16 16.82 9.03
CA ALA A 147 2.88 15.43 9.38
C ALA A 147 1.57 14.95 8.73
N ASP A 148 0.51 15.77 8.84
CA ASP A 148 -0.77 15.52 8.19
C ASP A 148 -0.65 15.48 6.65
N GLU A 149 0.08 16.43 6.04
CA GLU A 149 0.31 16.45 4.58
C GLU A 149 1.00 15.16 4.10
N LEU A 150 2.02 14.69 4.84
CA LEU A 150 2.78 13.49 4.50
C LEU A 150 1.94 12.21 4.59
N LEU A 151 1.06 12.10 5.60
CA LEU A 151 0.17 10.96 5.78
C LEU A 151 -0.99 10.99 4.76
N GLN A 152 -1.54 12.16 4.46
CA GLN A 152 -2.65 12.30 3.49
C GLN A 152 -2.22 12.04 2.04
N ALA A 153 -0.94 12.25 1.73
CA ALA A 153 -0.41 12.07 0.38
C ALA A 153 -0.23 10.60 -0.05
N ASN A 154 -0.57 9.61 0.79
CA ASN A 154 -0.45 8.18 0.47
C ASN A 154 0.97 7.74 0.10
N VAL A 155 1.99 8.37 0.71
CA VAL A 155 3.38 7.89 0.67
C VAL A 155 3.66 7.02 1.89
N PHE A 156 3.17 7.45 3.05
CA PHE A 156 3.26 6.73 4.31
C PHE A 156 1.88 6.28 4.76
N SER A 157 1.84 5.21 5.54
CA SER A 157 0.63 4.69 6.18
C SER A 157 0.83 4.64 7.68
N TYR A 158 -0.16 5.11 8.44
CA TYR A 158 -0.20 4.98 9.90
C TYR A 158 -1.18 3.88 10.29
N ASN A 159 -0.72 2.92 11.09
CA ASN A 159 -1.58 1.91 11.68
C ASN A 159 -1.93 2.32 13.14
N PRO A 160 -3.20 2.68 13.44
CA PRO A 160 -3.60 3.09 14.77
C PRO A 160 -3.56 1.96 15.81
N GLU A 161 -3.71 0.70 15.38
CA GLU A 161 -3.67 -0.46 16.28
C GLU A 161 -2.25 -0.70 16.83
N SER A 162 -1.24 -0.60 15.97
CA SER A 162 0.15 -0.83 16.35
C SER A 162 0.94 0.45 16.65
N GLY A 163 0.38 1.62 16.35
CA GLY A 163 1.05 2.90 16.59
C GLY A 163 2.29 3.13 15.73
N VAL A 164 2.38 2.49 14.55
CA VAL A 164 3.55 2.58 13.67
C VAL A 164 3.22 3.18 12.31
N VAL A 165 4.21 3.83 11.74
CA VAL A 165 4.23 4.37 10.38
C VAL A 165 5.08 3.45 9.50
N THR A 166 4.57 3.11 8.32
CA THR A 166 5.24 2.32 7.28
C THR A 166 5.13 3.02 5.93
N PHE A 167 5.75 2.46 4.88
CA PHE A 167 5.35 2.80 3.52
C PHE A 167 3.88 2.45 3.26
N GLN A 168 3.23 3.22 2.40
CA GLN A 168 1.84 2.97 2.00
C GLN A 168 1.66 1.69 1.19
N SER A 169 2.69 1.29 0.43
CA SER A 169 2.68 0.09 -0.39
C SER A 169 4.09 -0.37 -0.71
N HIS A 170 4.24 -1.64 -1.12
CA HIS A 170 5.52 -2.15 -1.59
C HIS A 170 6.00 -1.43 -2.87
N ALA A 171 5.08 -0.97 -3.73
CA ALA A 171 5.42 -0.16 -4.89
C ALA A 171 6.08 1.18 -4.50
N THR A 172 5.73 1.72 -3.32
CA THR A 172 6.39 2.90 -2.75
C THR A 172 7.84 2.57 -2.40
N GLU A 173 8.07 1.44 -1.74
CA GLU A 173 9.41 0.98 -1.40
C GLU A 173 10.29 0.74 -2.65
N VAL A 174 9.74 0.06 -3.67
CA VAL A 174 10.40 -0.14 -4.97
C VAL A 174 10.77 1.21 -5.61
N PHE A 175 9.84 2.17 -5.62
CA PHE A 175 10.06 3.50 -6.16
C PHE A 175 11.23 4.24 -5.50
N VAL A 176 11.37 4.11 -4.18
CA VAL A 176 12.47 4.72 -3.42
C VAL A 176 13.79 4.01 -3.68
N ARG A 177 13.81 2.67 -3.67
CA ARG A 177 15.03 1.86 -3.91
C ARG A 177 15.67 2.17 -5.26
N GLU A 178 14.86 2.52 -6.26
CA GLU A 178 15.31 2.88 -7.61
C GLU A 178 15.78 4.33 -7.74
N ARG A 179 15.74 5.12 -6.66
CA ARG A 179 16.04 6.55 -6.68
C ARG A 179 17.18 6.90 -5.72
N PRO A 180 18.40 7.15 -6.25
CA PRO A 180 19.56 7.51 -5.45
C PRO A 180 19.40 8.77 -4.60
N GLU A 181 18.50 9.68 -4.99
CA GLU A 181 18.21 10.90 -4.24
C GLU A 181 17.69 10.64 -2.82
N PHE A 182 17.07 9.48 -2.57
CA PHE A 182 16.60 9.06 -1.25
C PHE A 182 17.58 8.13 -0.51
N SER A 183 18.69 7.72 -1.13
CA SER A 183 19.69 6.85 -0.49
C SER A 183 20.51 7.59 0.57
N LEU A 184 21.08 6.83 1.51
CA LEU A 184 22.14 7.27 2.43
C LEU A 184 23.40 7.52 1.60
N SER A 185 23.82 8.79 1.52
CA SER A 185 25.13 9.19 1.00
C SER A 185 26.23 8.86 2.00
#